data_AF-A0A953D400-F1
#
_entry.id   AF-A0A953D400-F1
#
_cell.length_a   1.000
_cell.length_b   1.000
_cell.length_c   1.000
_cell.angle_alpha   90.00
_cell.angle_beta   90.00
_cell.angle_gamma   90.00
#
_symmetry.space_group_name_H-M   'P 1'
#
loop_
_entity.id
_entity.type
_entity.pdbx_description
1 polymer ?
#
loop_
_entity_poly.entity_id
_entity_poly.type
_entity_poly.pdbx_seq_one_letter_code
_entity_poly.pdbx_strand_id
1 'polypeptide(L)'
;MTWYLRNAGPGLADRFLSAVRETAEMSLEFPTMGFRHRFRHPGLEGILILPVRGFKKHLLLYRPSEAGIELIRVYHAARDIDAIDPGQARGGG
;
A
#
# COMPACT_ATOMS: atom_id res chain seq x y z
N MET A 1 15.51 -0.06 -3.30
CA MET A 1 15.79 -0.34 -1.87
C MET A 1 16.60 0.76 -1.16
N THR A 2 17.19 1.75 -1.85
CA THR A 2 18.26 2.61 -1.28
C THR A 2 17.88 4.05 -0.92
N TRP A 3 16.64 4.49 -1.16
CA TRP A 3 16.27 5.89 -0.95
C TRP A 3 16.03 6.25 0.54
N TYR A 4 15.48 5.32 1.32
CA TYR A 4 15.06 5.60 2.71
C TYR A 4 16.21 5.70 3.71
N LEU A 5 17.30 4.94 3.52
CA LEU A 5 18.44 4.96 4.45
C LEU A 5 19.27 6.25 4.42
N ARG A 6 19.11 7.08 3.37
CA ARG A 6 20.00 8.23 3.14
C ARG A 6 19.39 9.60 3.47
N ASN A 7 18.07 9.69 3.64
CA ASN A 7 17.36 10.97 3.83
C ASN A 7 16.45 11.02 5.07
N ALA A 8 16.34 9.93 5.81
CA ALA A 8 15.46 9.81 6.96
C ALA A 8 16.33 9.42 8.14
N GLY A 9 16.52 10.32 9.13
CA GLY A 9 17.19 9.93 10.38
C GLY A 9 16.52 8.66 10.95
N PRO A 10 17.26 7.79 11.66
CA PRO A 10 16.82 6.45 12.05
C PRO A 10 15.40 6.37 12.61
N GLY A 11 14.97 7.37 13.41
CA GLY A 11 13.62 7.42 13.96
C GLY A 11 12.47 7.60 12.94
N LEU A 12 12.71 8.05 11.70
CA LEU A 12 11.68 8.09 10.66
C LEU A 12 11.49 6.73 9.99
N ALA A 13 12.56 5.94 9.85
CA ALA A 13 12.47 4.57 9.37
C ALA A 13 11.70 3.68 10.36
N ASP A 14 12.00 3.81 11.66
CA ASP A 14 11.29 3.07 12.71
C ASP A 14 9.81 3.44 12.79
N ARG A 15 9.49 4.74 12.71
CA ARG A 15 8.09 5.20 12.67
C ARG A 15 7.33 4.68 11.46
N PHE A 16 7.98 4.61 10.31
CA PHE A 16 7.37 4.05 9.11
C PHE A 16 7.10 2.55 9.27
N LEU A 17 8.05 1.77 9.79
CA LEU A 17 7.87 0.35 10.04
C LEU A 17 6.75 0.08 11.05
N SER A 18 6.67 0.85 12.14
CA SER A 18 5.57 0.77 13.11
C SER A 18 4.22 1.05 12.45
N ALA A 19 4.12 2.13 11.67
CA ALA A 19 2.89 2.50 10.99
C ALA A 19 2.43 1.43 9.98
N VAL A 20 3.36 0.81 9.23
CA VAL A 20 3.04 -0.30 8.32
C VAL A 20 2.50 -1.49 9.10
N ARG A 21 3.15 -1.87 10.21
CA ARG A 21 2.72 -2.97 11.07
C ARG A 21 1.31 -2.74 11.62
N GLU A 22 1.07 -1.57 12.23
CA GLU A 22 -0.25 -1.21 12.76
C GLU A 22 -1.34 -1.25 11.68
N THR A 23 -1.02 -0.78 10.47
CA THR A 23 -1.95 -0.80 9.33
C THR A 23 -2.25 -2.23 8.87
N ALA A 24 -1.26 -3.13 8.90
CA ALA A 24 -1.45 -4.55 8.58
C ALA A 24 -2.24 -5.29 9.66
N GLU A 25 -1.98 -5.01 10.94
CA GLU A 25 -2.73 -5.56 12.07
C GLU A 25 -4.21 -5.17 12.01
N MET A 26 -4.52 -3.90 11.72
CA MET A 26 -5.93 -3.48 11.49
C MET A 26 -6.55 -4.20 10.29
N SER A 27 -5.77 -4.47 9.24
CA SER A 27 -6.26 -5.19 8.07
C SER A 27 -6.52 -6.67 8.36
N LEU A 28 -5.83 -7.27 9.33
CA LEU A 28 -6.14 -8.62 9.82
C LEU A 28 -7.45 -8.65 10.60
N GLU A 29 -7.70 -7.64 11.43
CA GLU A 29 -8.93 -7.53 12.22
C GLU A 29 -10.15 -7.17 11.35
N PHE A 30 -9.96 -6.32 10.34
CA PHE A 30 -10.99 -5.89 9.40
C PHE A 30 -10.57 -6.11 7.94
N PRO A 31 -10.57 -7.36 7.45
CA PRO A 31 -10.05 -7.71 6.11
C PRO A 31 -10.73 -6.99 4.94
N THR A 32 -11.93 -6.44 5.11
CA THR A 32 -12.65 -5.77 4.02
C THR A 32 -12.59 -4.25 4.08
N MET A 33 -11.80 -3.66 5.00
CA MET A 33 -11.81 -2.20 5.23
C MET A 33 -11.07 -1.38 4.16
N GLY A 34 -10.26 -2.04 3.33
CA GLY A 34 -9.52 -1.37 2.25
C GLY A 34 -10.42 -0.99 1.07
N PHE A 35 -9.92 -0.05 0.26
CA PHE A 35 -10.60 0.40 -0.95
C PHE A 35 -10.34 -0.57 -2.10
N ARG A 36 -11.40 -0.96 -2.81
CA ARG A 36 -11.26 -1.68 -4.08
C ARG A 36 -10.74 -0.72 -5.14
N HIS A 37 -9.64 -1.08 -5.78
CA HIS A 37 -9.14 -0.37 -6.94
C HIS A 37 -9.27 -1.28 -8.16
N ARG A 38 -9.86 -0.76 -9.25
CA ARG A 38 -9.91 -1.48 -10.52
C ARG A 38 -8.56 -1.36 -11.20
N PHE A 39 -7.68 -2.31 -10.92
CA PHE A 39 -6.46 -2.49 -11.70
C PHE A 39 -6.82 -3.06 -13.07
N ARG A 40 -6.14 -2.58 -14.13
CA ARG A 40 -6.30 -3.14 -15.49
C ARG A 40 -5.64 -4.50 -15.65
N HIS A 41 -4.66 -4.81 -14.80
CA HIS A 41 -3.95 -6.08 -14.85
C HIS A 41 -4.75 -7.18 -14.14
N PRO A 42 -5.13 -8.28 -14.82
CA PRO A 42 -6.00 -9.31 -14.26
C PRO A 42 -5.39 -10.02 -13.03
N GLY A 43 -4.06 -10.09 -12.93
CA GLY A 43 -3.38 -10.62 -11.73
C GLY A 43 -3.56 -9.78 -10.46
N LEU A 44 -4.17 -8.58 -10.56
CA LEU A 44 -4.42 -7.66 -9.45
C LEU A 44 -5.90 -7.58 -9.06
N GLU A 45 -6.73 -8.49 -9.57
CA GLU A 45 -8.12 -8.62 -9.12
C GLU A 45 -8.21 -8.99 -7.64
N GLY A 46 -9.26 -8.48 -6.98
CA GLY A 46 -9.54 -8.72 -5.56
C GLY A 46 -8.60 -8.00 -4.58
N ILE A 47 -7.66 -7.18 -5.07
CA ILE A 47 -6.76 -6.41 -4.22
C ILE A 47 -7.50 -5.23 -3.58
N LEU A 48 -7.28 -5.10 -2.28
CA LEU A 48 -7.68 -3.94 -1.50
C LEU A 48 -6.47 -3.05 -1.22
N ILE A 49 -6.71 -1.75 -1.24
CA ILE A 49 -5.71 -0.72 -0.97
C ILE A 49 -6.06 -0.04 0.34
N LEU A 50 -5.07 0.13 1.21
CA LEU A 50 -5.20 0.87 2.44
C LEU A 50 -4.05 1.85 2.63
N PRO A 51 -4.30 3.15 2.86
CA PRO A 51 -3.24 4.10 3.16
C PRO A 51 -2.56 3.78 4.50
N VAL A 52 -1.22 3.82 4.54
CA VAL A 52 -0.47 3.67 5.79
C VAL A 52 -0.74 4.90 6.67
N ARG A 53 -1.16 4.66 7.91
CA ARG A 53 -1.50 5.74 8.85
C ARG A 53 -0.28 6.64 9.09
N GLY A 54 -0.46 7.96 9.05
CA GLY A 54 0.65 8.93 9.16
C GLY A 54 1.54 9.04 7.92
N PHE A 55 1.41 8.13 6.95
CA PHE A 55 2.17 8.10 5.70
C PHE A 55 1.20 7.96 4.52
N LYS A 56 0.33 8.95 4.32
CA LYS A 56 -0.77 8.89 3.31
C LYS A 56 -0.31 8.66 1.86
N LYS A 57 0.97 8.92 1.56
CA LYS A 57 1.58 8.63 0.26
C LYS A 57 2.04 7.17 0.15
N HIS A 58 1.84 6.35 1.17
CA HIS A 58 2.19 4.95 1.17
C HIS A 58 0.93 4.09 1.26
N LEU A 59 0.87 3.06 0.43
CA LEU A 59 -0.31 2.23 0.25
C LEU A 59 0.04 0.78 0.55
N LEU A 60 -0.69 0.17 1.48
CA LEU A 60 -0.70 -1.26 1.74
C LEU A 60 -1.64 -1.93 0.72
N LEU A 61 -1.11 -2.85 -0.07
CA LEU A 61 -1.87 -3.69 -0.97
C LEU A 61 -1.95 -5.09 -0.40
N TYR A 62 -3.17 -5.57 -0.22
CA TYR A 62 -3.42 -6.89 0.32
C TYR A 62 -4.67 -7.51 -0.31
N ARG A 63 -4.83 -8.81 -0.16
CA ARG A 63 -6.02 -9.55 -0.57
C ARG A 63 -6.63 -10.25 0.64
N PRO A 64 -7.94 -10.13 0.89
CA PRO A 64 -8.62 -10.93 1.90
C PRO A 64 -8.58 -12.43 1.53
N SER A 65 -8.43 -13.28 2.53
CA SER A 65 -8.44 -14.74 2.40
C SER A 65 -9.24 -15.36 3.55
N GLU A 66 -9.59 -16.64 3.46
CA GLU A 66 -10.31 -17.34 4.53
C GLU A 66 -9.54 -17.37 5.87
N ALA A 67 -8.21 -17.27 5.82
CA ALA A 67 -7.34 -17.30 6.99
C ALA A 67 -6.86 -15.92 7.45
N GLY A 68 -7.36 -14.82 6.87
CA GLY A 68 -6.93 -13.45 7.17
C GLY A 68 -6.60 -12.66 5.91
N ILE A 69 -5.39 -12.11 5.80
CA ILE A 69 -4.96 -11.34 4.62
C ILE A 69 -3.67 -11.88 4.00
N GLU A 70 -3.60 -11.85 2.68
CA GLU A 70 -2.37 -12.00 1.92
C GLU A 70 -1.77 -10.61 1.68
N LEU A 71 -0.63 -10.32 2.31
CA LEU A 71 0.07 -9.05 2.09
C LEU A 71 0.87 -9.12 0.78
N ILE A 72 0.48 -8.31 -0.20
CA ILE A 72 1.11 -8.30 -1.52
C ILE A 72 2.28 -7.31 -1.56
N ARG A 73 2.08 -6.07 -1.10
CA ARG A 73 3.14 -5.05 -1.07
C ARG A 73 2.80 -3.78 -0.29
N VAL A 74 3.83 -3.01 0.06
CA VAL A 74 3.71 -1.59 0.47
C VAL A 74 4.31 -0.73 -0.65
N TYR A 75 3.54 0.22 -1.19
CA TYR A 75 3.94 1.13 -2.27
C TYR A 75 4.08 2.57 -1.80
N HIS A 76 4.83 3.37 -2.57
CA HIS A 76 4.75 4.83 -2.49
C HIS A 76 3.88 5.35 -3.65
N ALA A 77 2.66 5.80 -3.34
CA ALA A 77 1.61 6.24 -4.27
C ALA A 77 2.09 7.22 -5.36
N ALA A 78 3.05 8.09 -5.06
CA ALA A 78 3.56 9.08 -6.01
C ALA A 78 4.72 8.60 -6.90
N ARG A 79 5.22 7.36 -6.72
CA ARG A 79 6.36 6.81 -7.50
C ARG A 79 6.03 5.53 -8.25
N ASP A 80 5.11 4.72 -7.73
CA ASP A 80 4.90 3.37 -8.25
C ASP A 80 3.53 3.16 -8.91
N ILE A 81 2.60 4.12 -8.84
CA ILE A 81 1.25 3.91 -9.41
C ILE A 81 1.28 3.88 -10.94
N ASP A 82 2.15 4.70 -11.56
CA ASP A 82 2.40 4.71 -13.00
C ASP A 82 3.03 3.40 -13.51
N ALA A 83 3.72 2.65 -12.63
CA ALA A 83 4.35 1.39 -12.98
C ALA A 83 3.36 0.19 -13.01
N ILE A 84 2.16 0.35 -12.43
CA ILE A 84 1.19 -0.75 -12.22
C ILE A 84 -0.05 -0.57 -13.10
N ASP A 85 -0.49 0.68 -13.32
CA ASP A 85 -1.52 1.01 -14.29
C ASP A 85 -1.04 2.17 -15.18
N PRO A 86 -0.19 1.89 -16.19
CA PRO A 86 0.37 2.92 -17.07
C PRO A 86 -0.70 3.71 -17.85
N GLY A 87 -1.98 3.31 -17.77
CA GLY A 87 -3.08 3.97 -18.45
C GLY A 87 -3.93 4.93 -17.61
N GLN A 88 -3.64 5.13 -16.32
CA GLN A 88 -4.31 6.11 -15.44
C GLN A 88 -3.50 7.40 -15.24
N ALA A 89 -2.27 7.49 -15.74
CA ALA A 89 -1.36 8.64 -15.56
C ALA A 89 -1.81 9.95 -16.26
N ARG A 90 -3.01 9.99 -16.87
CA ARG A 90 -3.57 11.20 -17.48
C ARG A 90 -5.08 11.28 -17.24
N GLY A 91 -5.46 12.04 -16.21
CA GLY A 91 -6.86 12.28 -15.90
C GLY A 91 -7.08 13.15 -14.67
N GLY A 92 -6.35 14.27 -14.57
CA GLY A 92 -6.70 15.36 -13.67
C GLY A 92 -6.98 16.61 -14.50
N GLY A 93 -8.24 16.81 -14.85
CA GLY A 93 -8.78 18.09 -15.29
C GLY A 93 -9.31 18.88 -14.10
#